data_AF-A0A1I6I3T4-F1
#
_entry.id   AF-A0A1I6I3T4-F1
#
_cell.length_a   1.000
_cell.length_b   1.000
_cell.length_c   1.000
_cell.angle_alpha   90.00
_cell.angle_beta   90.00
_cell.angle_gamma   90.00
#
_symmetry.space_group_name_H-M   'P 1'
#
loop_
_entity.id
_entity.type
_entity.pdbx_description
1 polymer ?
#
loop_
_entity_poly.entity_id
_entity_poly.type
_entity_poly.pdbx_seq_one_letter_code
_entity_poly.pdbx_strand_id
1 'polypeptide(L)'
;MSELDARLGLLVAFAVVLVAVVAPASGILLLADVSAAEFETTARGTTTASSATVNDSRPVVAEATLVVRAPEAVRPAIERSARETFAEEGFDVTVASEIPDDGTPVVVVVVDSWDARWNPVTPSASAEWRAAFDANGHERHVDAALADEPIRFDSGPDAVVSGDYRLRDRGTGLVSRPAYDRHLAERVGEETARRTLEAIRRETTV
;
A
#
# COMPACT_ATOMS: atom_id res chain seq x y z
N MET A 1 -44.44 4.87 -45.32
CA MET A 1 -43.11 5.39 -44.96
C MET A 1 -43.03 6.00 -43.56
N SER A 2 -44.13 6.18 -42.80
CA SER A 2 -44.10 6.95 -41.53
C SER A 2 -43.71 6.19 -40.26
N GLU A 3 -43.90 4.87 -40.17
CA GLU A 3 -43.62 4.12 -38.92
C GLU A 3 -42.14 3.78 -38.70
N LEU A 4 -41.39 3.57 -39.78
CA LEU A 4 -39.96 3.25 -39.71
C LEU A 4 -39.14 4.47 -39.25
N ASP A 5 -39.45 5.65 -39.76
CA ASP A 5 -38.79 6.90 -39.38
C ASP A 5 -39.07 7.28 -37.91
N ALA A 6 -40.29 7.01 -37.41
CA ALA A 6 -40.65 7.26 -36.02
C ALA A 6 -39.91 6.31 -35.03
N ARG A 7 -39.76 5.03 -35.39
CA ARG A 7 -38.99 4.06 -34.58
C ARG A 7 -37.50 4.37 -34.59
N LEU A 8 -36.97 4.79 -35.73
CA LEU A 8 -35.57 5.21 -35.86
C LEU A 8 -35.30 6.47 -35.03
N GLY A 9 -36.20 7.47 -35.07
CA GLY A 9 -36.10 8.68 -34.25
C GLY A 9 -36.15 8.40 -32.74
N LEU A 10 -37.01 7.47 -32.31
CA LEU A 10 -37.08 7.07 -30.90
C LEU A 10 -35.80 6.36 -30.44
N LEU A 11 -35.25 5.45 -31.26
CA LEU A 11 -33.99 4.75 -30.96
C LEU A 11 -32.81 5.71 -30.89
N VAL A 12 -32.72 6.67 -31.81
CA VAL A 12 -31.67 7.70 -31.80
C VAL A 12 -31.81 8.61 -30.58
N ALA A 13 -33.01 9.07 -30.26
CA ALA A 13 -33.24 9.88 -29.06
C ALA A 13 -32.87 9.13 -27.78
N PHE A 14 -33.24 7.85 -27.68
CA PHE A 14 -32.87 7.00 -26.55
C PHE A 14 -31.36 6.80 -26.45
N ALA A 15 -30.68 6.55 -27.57
CA ALA A 15 -29.23 6.42 -27.61
C ALA A 15 -28.53 7.74 -27.22
N VAL A 16 -29.02 8.89 -27.68
CA VAL A 16 -28.46 10.21 -27.32
C VAL A 16 -28.66 10.51 -25.84
N VAL A 17 -29.84 10.23 -25.27
CA VAL A 17 -30.10 10.40 -23.83
C VAL A 17 -29.23 9.45 -23.01
N LEU A 18 -29.10 8.19 -23.44
CA LEU A 18 -28.23 7.22 -22.80
C LEU A 18 -26.78 7.70 -22.80
N VAL A 19 -26.26 8.15 -23.94
CA VAL A 19 -24.90 8.70 -24.05
C VAL A 19 -24.75 9.97 -23.20
N ALA A 20 -25.72 10.89 -23.23
CA ALA A 20 -25.68 12.14 -22.48
C ALA A 20 -25.71 11.96 -20.97
N VAL A 21 -26.25 10.84 -20.45
CA VAL A 21 -26.27 10.52 -19.02
C VAL A 21 -25.09 9.62 -18.62
N VAL A 22 -24.79 8.60 -19.43
CA VAL A 22 -23.75 7.60 -19.14
C VAL A 22 -22.35 8.19 -19.32
N ALA A 23 -22.11 9.05 -20.32
CA ALA A 23 -20.81 9.66 -20.55
C ALA A 23 -20.34 10.55 -19.37
N PRO A 24 -21.14 11.50 -18.85
CA PRO A 24 -20.75 12.27 -17.68
C PRO A 24 -20.68 11.42 -16.41
N ALA A 25 -21.58 10.43 -16.22
CA ALA A 25 -21.50 9.52 -15.08
C ALA A 25 -20.20 8.70 -15.07
N SER A 26 -19.75 8.24 -16.24
CA SER A 26 -18.47 7.54 -16.39
C SER A 26 -17.28 8.46 -16.13
N GLY A 27 -17.35 9.72 -16.56
CA GLY A 27 -16.34 10.73 -16.26
C GLY A 27 -16.23 11.04 -14.76
N ILE A 28 -17.37 11.09 -14.06
CA ILE A 28 -17.41 11.27 -12.60
C ILE A 28 -16.71 10.09 -11.90
N LEU A 29 -16.93 8.85 -12.33
CA LEU A 29 -16.28 7.66 -11.73
C LEU A 29 -14.77 7.57 -12.01
N LEU A 30 -14.22 8.40 -12.90
CA LEU A 30 -12.79 8.48 -13.14
C LEU A 30 -12.10 9.56 -12.31
N LEU A 31 -12.84 10.57 -11.82
CA LEU A 31 -12.27 11.77 -11.19
C LEU A 31 -12.77 11.98 -9.75
N ALA A 32 -14.02 11.64 -9.48
CA ALA A 32 -14.61 11.76 -8.16
C ALA A 32 -14.20 10.57 -7.30
N ASP A 33 -14.13 10.81 -6.00
CA ASP A 33 -13.89 9.80 -4.99
C ASP A 33 -15.24 9.32 -4.43
N VAL A 34 -15.74 8.21 -4.98
CA VAL A 34 -17.06 7.67 -4.67
C VAL A 34 -16.90 6.18 -4.44
N SER A 35 -17.34 5.71 -3.27
CA SER A 35 -17.39 4.30 -2.94
C SER A 35 -18.72 3.97 -2.27
N ALA A 36 -19.45 3.05 -2.90
CA ALA A 36 -20.60 2.32 -2.37
C ALA A 36 -20.41 0.85 -2.74
N ALA A 37 -19.22 0.33 -2.45
CA ALA A 37 -18.79 -1.02 -2.73
C ALA A 37 -18.35 -1.73 -1.45
N GLU A 38 -18.56 -3.04 -1.41
CA GLU A 38 -18.03 -3.93 -0.39
C GLU A 38 -16.77 -4.59 -0.94
N PHE A 39 -15.74 -4.73 -0.11
CA PHE A 39 -14.45 -5.31 -0.49
C PHE A 39 -14.13 -6.54 0.36
N GLU A 40 -13.84 -7.65 -0.32
CA GLU A 40 -13.23 -8.83 0.29
C GLU A 40 -11.72 -8.77 0.07
N THR A 41 -11.03 -8.16 1.03
CA THR A 41 -9.56 -8.06 1.03
C THR A 41 -8.95 -9.16 1.88
N THR A 42 -8.02 -9.93 1.29
CA THR A 42 -7.17 -10.88 2.02
C THR A 42 -5.72 -10.46 1.89
N ALA A 43 -5.09 -10.12 3.01
CA ALA A 43 -3.64 -9.91 3.11
C ALA A 43 -2.99 -11.07 3.88
N ARG A 44 -1.88 -11.59 3.35
CA ARG A 44 -1.09 -12.65 3.99
C ARG A 44 0.39 -12.35 3.81
N GLY A 45 1.21 -12.78 4.75
CA GLY A 45 2.64 -12.67 4.63
C GLY A 45 3.39 -13.30 5.79
N THR A 46 4.70 -13.29 5.66
CA THR A 46 5.64 -13.72 6.70
C THR A 46 6.44 -12.51 7.16
N THR A 47 6.72 -12.46 8.45
CA THR A 47 7.54 -11.40 9.04
C THR A 47 8.61 -12.04 9.90
N THR A 48 9.86 -11.70 9.61
CA THR A 48 11.05 -12.17 10.31
C THR A 48 11.69 -10.99 11.03
N ALA A 49 12.25 -11.25 12.20
CA ALA A 49 13.05 -10.28 12.93
C ALA A 49 14.42 -10.88 13.24
N SER A 50 15.45 -10.05 13.12
CA SER A 50 16.82 -10.36 13.48
C SER A 50 17.33 -9.23 14.36
N SER A 51 17.89 -9.57 15.53
CA SER A 51 18.44 -8.58 16.45
C SER A 51 19.80 -9.02 16.95
N ALA A 52 20.70 -8.05 17.12
CA ALA A 52 21.92 -8.21 17.89
C ALA A 52 21.76 -7.39 19.16
N THR A 53 21.67 -8.04 20.33
CA THR A 53 21.57 -7.33 21.60
C THR A 53 22.88 -7.45 22.35
N VAL A 54 23.46 -6.32 22.76
CA VAL A 54 24.57 -6.28 23.72
C VAL A 54 24.00 -5.64 25.00
N ASN A 55 23.59 -6.47 25.96
CA ASN A 55 23.06 -6.08 27.28
C ASN A 55 21.81 -5.17 27.28
N ASP A 56 20.60 -5.77 27.30
CA ASP A 56 19.29 -5.19 27.71
C ASP A 56 18.85 -3.82 27.16
N SER A 57 19.62 -3.19 26.28
CA SER A 57 19.38 -1.84 25.76
C SER A 57 18.95 -1.96 24.32
N ARG A 58 17.66 -2.24 24.09
CA ARG A 58 17.07 -2.16 22.76
C ARG A 58 16.81 -0.71 22.39
N PRO A 59 17.08 -0.29 21.14
CA PRO A 59 16.73 1.06 20.71
C PRO A 59 15.21 1.22 20.79
N VAL A 60 14.75 2.17 21.61
CA VAL A 60 13.36 2.61 21.61
C VAL A 60 13.19 3.51 20.40
N VAL A 61 12.69 2.95 19.31
CA VAL A 61 12.43 3.69 18.09
C VAL A 61 11.01 4.24 18.15
N ALA A 62 10.89 5.56 18.24
CA ALA A 62 9.62 6.29 18.19
C ALA A 62 9.37 6.91 16.81
N GLU A 63 10.43 7.09 16.02
CA GLU A 63 10.37 7.71 14.70
C GLU A 63 11.28 7.00 13.69
N ALA A 64 10.91 7.02 12.41
CA ALA A 64 11.71 6.49 11.32
C ALA A 64 11.52 7.26 10.01
N THR A 65 12.43 7.06 9.06
CA THR A 65 12.23 7.47 7.66
C THR A 65 11.48 6.38 6.89
N LEU A 66 10.45 6.75 6.13
CA LEU A 66 9.72 5.85 5.23
C LEU A 66 10.19 6.06 3.78
N VAL A 67 10.70 5.01 3.15
CA VAL A 67 11.07 4.99 1.72
C VAL A 67 10.19 3.99 0.99
N VAL A 68 9.44 4.45 -0.01
CA VAL A 68 8.56 3.59 -0.81
C VAL A 68 9.09 3.44 -2.23
N ARG A 69 9.56 2.24 -2.58
CA ARG A 69 10.00 1.86 -3.92
C ARG A 69 8.82 1.16 -4.63
N ALA A 70 7.96 1.95 -5.27
CA ALA A 70 6.78 1.47 -5.98
C ALA A 70 6.58 2.21 -7.32
N PRO A 71 5.73 1.71 -8.24
CA PRO A 71 5.38 2.44 -9.45
C PRO A 71 4.83 3.85 -9.12
N GLU A 72 5.26 4.85 -9.89
CA GLU A 72 4.89 6.28 -9.71
C GLU A 72 3.38 6.51 -9.57
N ALA A 73 2.56 5.70 -10.25
CA ALA A 73 1.11 5.80 -10.22
C ALA A 73 0.50 5.49 -8.84
N VAL A 74 1.16 4.68 -8.01
CA VAL A 74 0.64 4.22 -6.72
C VAL A 74 1.49 4.67 -5.53
N ARG A 75 2.77 4.98 -5.76
CA ARG A 75 3.72 5.38 -4.71
C ARG A 75 3.17 6.49 -3.79
N PRO A 76 2.64 7.63 -4.29
CA PRO A 76 2.17 8.70 -3.40
C PRO A 76 0.95 8.33 -2.55
N ALA A 77 0.15 7.35 -2.97
CA ALA A 77 -0.97 6.86 -2.18
C ALA A 77 -0.48 5.93 -1.06
N ILE A 78 0.49 5.06 -1.36
CA ILE A 78 1.10 4.15 -0.38
C ILE A 78 1.89 4.96 0.66
N GLU A 79 2.71 5.93 0.26
CA GLU A 79 3.47 6.80 1.17
C GLU A 79 2.54 7.51 2.16
N ARG A 80 1.45 8.09 1.65
CA ARG A 80 0.47 8.80 2.47
C ARG A 80 -0.22 7.87 3.46
N SER A 81 -0.74 6.74 2.97
CA SER A 81 -1.45 5.77 3.81
C SER A 81 -0.54 5.18 4.86
N ALA A 82 0.64 4.68 4.48
CA ALA A 82 1.57 4.08 5.43
C ALA A 82 1.95 5.09 6.52
N ARG A 83 2.25 6.34 6.14
CA ARG A 83 2.52 7.42 7.10
C ARG A 83 1.37 7.65 8.08
N GLU A 84 0.14 7.70 7.58
CA GLU A 84 -1.06 7.88 8.41
C GLU A 84 -1.26 6.70 9.35
N THR A 85 -1.16 5.46 8.87
CA THR A 85 -1.32 4.25 9.72
C THR A 85 -0.21 4.13 10.77
N PHE A 86 1.05 4.40 10.42
CA PHE A 86 2.13 4.39 11.40
C PHE A 86 1.89 5.43 12.51
N ALA A 87 1.47 6.64 12.14
CA ALA A 87 1.16 7.70 13.11
C ALA A 87 -0.05 7.35 14.01
N GLU A 88 -1.09 6.70 13.47
CA GLU A 88 -2.24 6.19 14.26
C GLU A 88 -1.82 5.16 15.31
N GLU A 89 -0.76 4.40 15.05
CA GLU A 89 -0.17 3.42 15.97
C GLU A 89 0.90 4.03 16.91
N GLY A 90 1.08 5.35 16.87
CA GLY A 90 2.02 6.09 17.71
C GLY A 90 3.49 5.96 17.29
N PHE A 91 3.74 5.69 16.01
CA PHE A 91 5.08 5.60 15.44
C PHE A 91 5.21 6.62 14.29
N ASP A 92 5.99 7.67 14.47
CA ASP A 92 6.06 8.74 13.48
C ASP A 92 6.99 8.35 12.33
N VAL A 93 6.54 8.54 11.08
CA VAL A 93 7.39 8.33 9.92
C VAL A 93 7.47 9.55 9.01
N THR A 94 8.69 9.89 8.60
CA THR A 94 8.96 10.96 7.63
C THR A 94 9.25 10.35 6.27
N VAL A 95 8.49 10.74 5.24
CA VAL A 95 8.68 10.21 3.89
C VAL A 95 9.94 10.80 3.26
N ALA A 96 10.79 9.94 2.69
CA ALA A 96 11.96 10.33 1.91
C ALA A 96 12.03 9.54 0.60
N SER A 97 12.71 10.10 -0.40
CA SER A 97 12.95 9.44 -1.70
C SER A 97 14.02 8.36 -1.64
N GLU A 98 14.92 8.45 -0.66
CA GLU A 98 16.09 7.59 -0.49
C GLU A 98 16.39 7.39 0.99
N ILE A 99 17.16 6.34 1.31
CA ILE A 99 17.57 6.05 2.68
C ILE A 99 18.61 7.12 3.09
N PRO A 100 18.41 7.83 4.21
CA PRO A 100 19.35 8.85 4.64
C PRO A 100 20.64 8.21 5.18
N ASP A 101 21.79 8.82 4.88
CA ASP A 101 23.11 8.40 5.36
C ASP A 101 23.47 9.02 6.72
N ASP A 102 22.47 9.12 7.61
CA ASP A 102 22.61 9.73 8.94
C ASP A 102 22.34 8.75 10.08
N GLY A 103 22.05 7.49 9.76
CA GLY A 103 21.76 6.43 10.72
C GLY A 103 20.37 6.53 11.36
N THR A 104 19.48 7.36 10.81
CA THR A 104 18.08 7.42 11.25
C THR A 104 17.39 6.08 10.96
N PRO A 105 16.60 5.53 11.90
CA PRO A 105 15.81 4.33 11.65
C PRO A 105 15.03 4.44 10.35
N VAL A 106 14.91 3.36 9.59
CA VAL A 106 14.29 3.39 8.27
C VAL A 106 13.30 2.24 8.09
N VAL A 107 12.16 2.52 7.47
CA VAL A 107 11.21 1.56 6.93
C VAL A 107 11.24 1.69 5.41
N VAL A 108 11.56 0.60 4.72
CA VAL A 108 11.56 0.52 3.26
C VAL A 108 10.45 -0.41 2.80
N VAL A 109 9.62 0.05 1.87
CA VAL A 109 8.54 -0.74 1.25
C VAL A 109 8.83 -0.86 -0.23
N VAL A 110 8.94 -2.09 -0.74
CA VAL A 110 9.19 -2.38 -2.15
C VAL A 110 7.99 -3.11 -2.74
N VAL A 111 7.30 -2.49 -3.71
CA VAL A 111 6.18 -3.12 -4.41
C VAL A 111 6.71 -3.89 -5.61
N ASP A 112 6.66 -5.22 -5.54
CA ASP A 112 7.17 -6.13 -6.57
C ASP A 112 6.16 -6.32 -7.70
N SER A 113 4.87 -6.41 -7.37
CA SER A 113 3.80 -6.49 -8.35
C SER A 113 2.56 -5.70 -7.92
N TRP A 114 1.90 -5.09 -8.89
CA TRP A 114 0.66 -4.35 -8.70
C TRP A 114 -0.28 -4.59 -9.89
N ASP A 115 -1.10 -5.62 -9.78
CA ASP A 115 -2.05 -6.03 -10.81
C ASP A 115 -3.47 -5.62 -10.41
N ALA A 116 -3.81 -4.35 -10.65
CA ALA A 116 -5.14 -3.80 -10.40
C ALA A 116 -5.99 -3.77 -11.68
N ARG A 117 -7.16 -4.40 -11.63
CA ARG A 117 -8.17 -4.37 -12.69
C ARG A 117 -9.40 -3.63 -12.18
N TRP A 118 -9.47 -2.36 -12.50
CA TRP A 118 -10.63 -1.55 -12.19
C TRP A 118 -11.75 -1.80 -13.20
N ASN A 119 -12.93 -2.14 -12.67
CA ASN A 119 -14.18 -1.85 -13.32
C ASN A 119 -15.14 -1.29 -12.24
N PRO A 120 -16.12 -0.44 -12.59
CA PRO A 120 -16.89 0.28 -11.61
C PRO A 120 -17.75 -0.57 -10.66
N VAL A 121 -17.97 -1.85 -10.95
CA VAL A 121 -18.98 -2.69 -10.26
C VAL A 121 -18.35 -3.89 -9.54
N THR A 122 -17.26 -4.42 -10.08
CA THR A 122 -16.61 -5.66 -9.65
C THR A 122 -15.09 -5.56 -9.77
N PRO A 123 -14.46 -4.53 -9.19
CA PRO A 123 -13.02 -4.34 -9.31
C PRO A 123 -12.28 -5.51 -8.64
N SER A 124 -11.04 -5.74 -9.06
CA SER A 124 -10.20 -6.77 -8.44
C SER A 124 -8.74 -6.38 -8.53
N ALA A 125 -7.95 -6.84 -7.57
CA ALA A 125 -6.52 -6.61 -7.57
C ALA A 125 -5.73 -7.73 -6.89
N SER A 126 -4.47 -7.84 -7.29
CA SER A 126 -3.43 -8.51 -6.50
C SER A 126 -2.20 -7.62 -6.41
N ALA A 127 -1.57 -7.62 -5.25
CA ALA A 127 -0.30 -6.93 -5.03
C ALA A 127 0.65 -7.83 -4.24
N GLU A 128 1.93 -7.80 -4.59
CA GLU A 128 3.00 -8.42 -3.81
C GLU A 128 4.02 -7.34 -3.47
N TRP A 129 4.42 -7.28 -2.22
CA TRP A 129 5.40 -6.30 -1.75
C TRP A 129 6.22 -6.87 -0.61
N ARG A 130 7.40 -6.29 -0.45
CA ARG A 130 8.32 -6.55 0.65
C ARG A 130 8.45 -5.31 1.50
N ALA A 131 8.67 -5.49 2.78
CA ALA A 131 9.06 -4.39 3.66
C ALA A 131 10.26 -4.79 4.50
N ALA A 132 11.11 -3.82 4.82
CA ALA A 132 12.19 -3.95 5.77
C ALA A 132 12.22 -2.76 6.70
N PHE A 133 12.57 -2.98 7.96
CA PHE A 133 12.86 -1.95 8.94
C PHE A 133 14.27 -2.19 9.50
N ASP A 134 15.06 -1.14 9.62
CA ASP A 134 16.35 -1.16 10.30
C ASP A 134 16.38 -0.04 11.35
N ALA A 135 16.70 -0.41 12.60
CA ALA A 135 16.66 0.50 13.73
C ALA A 135 17.78 1.56 13.71
N ASN A 136 18.78 1.42 12.85
CA ASN A 136 19.94 2.30 12.76
C ASN A 136 20.19 2.81 11.33
N GLY A 137 19.21 2.70 10.43
CA GLY A 137 19.29 3.26 9.07
C GLY A 137 20.29 2.59 8.13
N HIS A 138 20.80 1.39 8.42
CA HIS A 138 21.83 0.77 7.59
C HIS A 138 21.26 0.21 6.27
N GLU A 139 21.55 0.87 5.14
CA GLU A 139 21.11 0.41 3.81
C GLU A 139 21.53 -1.05 3.52
N ARG A 140 22.74 -1.45 3.92
CA ARG A 140 23.22 -2.84 3.77
C ARG A 140 22.34 -3.88 4.46
N HIS A 141 21.73 -3.55 5.60
CA HIS A 141 20.87 -4.47 6.34
C HIS A 141 19.50 -4.52 5.67
N VAL A 142 18.98 -3.37 5.24
CA VAL A 142 17.75 -3.28 4.46
C VAL A 142 17.85 -4.13 3.19
N ASP A 143 18.92 -3.95 2.41
CA ASP A 143 19.12 -4.68 1.16
C ASP A 143 19.25 -6.20 1.40
N ALA A 144 20.03 -6.61 2.41
CA ALA A 144 20.13 -8.01 2.79
C ALA A 144 18.77 -8.57 3.23
N ALA A 145 18.01 -7.84 4.04
CA ALA A 145 16.72 -8.27 4.56
C ALA A 145 15.65 -8.38 3.46
N LEU A 146 15.67 -7.48 2.47
CA LEU A 146 14.79 -7.56 1.29
C LEU A 146 15.19 -8.68 0.33
N ALA A 147 16.47 -9.05 0.30
CA ALA A 147 17.00 -10.15 -0.51
C ALA A 147 16.93 -11.53 0.18
N ASP A 148 16.43 -11.60 1.42
CA ASP A 148 16.47 -12.81 2.27
C ASP A 148 17.89 -13.34 2.47
N GLU A 149 18.86 -12.43 2.59
CA GLU A 149 20.27 -12.73 2.83
C GLU A 149 20.64 -12.62 4.33
N PRO A 150 21.68 -13.34 4.78
CA PRO A 150 22.13 -13.25 6.17
C PRO A 150 22.58 -11.84 6.55
N ILE A 151 21.95 -11.27 7.58
CA ILE A 151 22.32 -9.97 8.13
C ILE A 151 23.50 -10.13 9.08
N ARG A 152 24.54 -9.30 8.92
CA ARG A 152 25.71 -9.27 9.80
C ARG A 152 25.73 -7.98 10.59
N PHE A 153 25.70 -8.11 11.91
CA PHE A 153 25.79 -6.98 12.83
C PHE A 153 27.25 -6.78 13.24
N ASP A 154 27.84 -5.67 12.81
CA ASP A 154 29.26 -5.40 13.03
C ASP A 154 29.58 -4.83 14.43
N SER A 155 28.63 -4.12 15.07
CA SER A 155 28.75 -3.65 16.46
C SER A 155 27.48 -2.94 16.96
N GLY A 156 27.16 -3.10 18.25
CA GLY A 156 26.10 -2.36 18.95
C GLY A 156 24.73 -3.07 18.94
N PRO A 157 23.77 -2.59 19.76
CA PRO A 157 22.40 -3.09 19.71
C PRO A 157 21.74 -2.68 18.40
N ASP A 158 21.23 -3.66 17.67
CA ASP A 158 20.59 -3.44 16.37
C ASP A 158 19.41 -4.40 16.17
N ALA A 159 18.43 -3.97 15.38
CA ALA A 159 17.23 -4.72 15.08
C ALA A 159 16.79 -4.46 13.64
N VAL A 160 16.60 -5.56 12.92
CA VAL A 160 16.13 -5.58 11.54
C VAL A 160 14.88 -6.44 11.47
N VAL A 161 13.83 -5.91 10.85
CA VAL A 161 12.60 -6.65 10.56
C VAL A 161 12.44 -6.71 9.07
N SER A 162 12.05 -7.85 8.51
CA SER A 162 11.61 -7.93 7.12
C SER A 162 10.34 -8.73 6.99
N GLY A 163 9.63 -8.52 5.88
CA GLY A 163 8.53 -9.39 5.52
C GLY A 163 8.14 -9.33 4.06
N ASP A 164 7.55 -10.44 3.63
CA ASP A 164 7.01 -10.66 2.29
C ASP A 164 5.50 -10.77 2.40
N TYR A 165 4.79 -9.94 1.66
CA TYR A 165 3.35 -9.81 1.76
C TYR A 165 2.67 -9.93 0.41
N ARG A 166 1.45 -10.45 0.46
CA ARG A 166 0.58 -10.61 -0.68
C ARG A 166 -0.83 -10.17 -0.31
N LEU A 167 -1.42 -9.37 -1.19
CA LEU A 167 -2.79 -8.92 -1.10
C LEU A 167 -3.58 -9.45 -2.29
N ARG A 168 -4.79 -9.90 -2.01
CA ARG A 168 -5.82 -10.19 -3.01
C ARG A 168 -7.08 -9.47 -2.59
N ASP A 169 -7.67 -8.75 -3.53
CA ASP A 169 -8.87 -7.96 -3.28
C ASP A 169 -9.91 -8.18 -4.39
N ARG A 170 -11.17 -8.25 -3.99
CA ARG A 170 -12.33 -8.23 -4.87
C ARG A 170 -13.38 -7.31 -4.29
N GLY A 171 -13.85 -6.37 -5.11
CA GLY A 171 -14.96 -5.50 -4.76
C GLY A 171 -16.25 -5.94 -5.42
N THR A 172 -17.39 -5.61 -4.81
CA THR A 172 -18.71 -5.64 -5.44
C THR A 172 -19.49 -4.39 -5.06
N GLY A 173 -20.09 -3.71 -6.04
CA GLY A 173 -20.79 -2.44 -5.84
C GLY A 173 -20.10 -1.29 -6.58
N LEU A 174 -20.64 -0.08 -6.46
CA LEU A 174 -20.17 1.06 -7.24
C LEU A 174 -18.93 1.68 -6.62
N VAL A 175 -17.81 1.71 -7.36
CA VAL A 175 -16.60 2.40 -6.91
C VAL A 175 -15.88 3.11 -8.05
N SER A 176 -15.46 4.33 -7.78
CA SER A 176 -14.63 5.12 -8.69
C SER A 176 -13.21 4.59 -8.72
N ARG A 177 -12.49 4.84 -9.82
CA ARG A 177 -11.09 4.42 -9.92
C ARG A 177 -10.20 5.02 -8.81
N PRO A 178 -10.26 6.33 -8.52
CA PRO A 178 -9.47 6.92 -7.45
C PRO A 178 -9.78 6.33 -6.07
N ALA A 179 -11.06 6.04 -5.79
CA ALA A 179 -11.46 5.42 -4.53
C ALA A 179 -10.90 4.01 -4.39
N TYR A 180 -10.88 3.23 -5.48
CA TYR A 180 -10.33 1.87 -5.47
C TYR A 180 -8.81 1.87 -5.33
N ASP A 181 -8.11 2.74 -6.06
CA ASP A 181 -6.66 2.88 -5.96
C ASP A 181 -6.24 3.30 -4.54
N ARG A 182 -7.01 4.20 -3.91
CA ARG A 182 -6.80 4.57 -2.50
C ARG A 182 -7.04 3.38 -1.56
N HIS A 183 -8.14 2.65 -1.69
CA HIS A 183 -8.43 1.46 -0.88
C HIS A 183 -7.29 0.45 -0.93
N LEU A 184 -6.74 0.16 -2.11
CA LEU A 184 -5.61 -0.76 -2.24
C LEU A 184 -4.34 -0.24 -1.55
N ALA A 185 -4.05 1.05 -1.69
CA ALA A 185 -2.91 1.67 -1.01
C ALA A 185 -3.08 1.68 0.51
N GLU A 186 -4.29 1.98 0.99
CA GLU A 186 -4.70 1.87 2.40
C GLU A 186 -4.40 0.49 2.96
N ARG A 187 -4.83 -0.56 2.26
CA ARG A 187 -4.60 -1.95 2.69
C ARG A 187 -3.13 -2.35 2.74
N VAL A 188 -2.32 -1.87 1.80
CA VAL A 188 -0.87 -2.13 1.79
C VAL A 188 -0.18 -1.37 2.94
N GLY A 189 -0.54 -0.10 3.16
CA GLY A 189 -0.03 0.70 4.28
C GLY A 189 -0.40 0.10 5.64
N GLU A 190 -1.68 -0.23 5.83
CA GLU A 190 -2.23 -0.87 7.02
C GLU A 190 -1.48 -2.15 7.39
N GLU A 191 -1.38 -3.08 6.43
CA GLU A 191 -0.74 -4.37 6.66
C GLU A 191 0.75 -4.21 6.97
N THR A 192 1.44 -3.31 6.26
CA THR A 192 2.87 -3.04 6.47
C THR A 192 3.13 -2.48 7.85
N ALA A 193 2.40 -1.42 8.26
CA ALA A 193 2.58 -0.80 9.56
C ALA A 193 2.27 -1.80 10.69
N ARG A 194 1.12 -2.49 10.60
CA ARG A 194 0.72 -3.48 11.59
C ARG A 194 1.78 -4.57 11.79
N ARG A 195 2.24 -5.20 10.71
CA ARG A 195 3.20 -6.32 10.78
C ARG A 195 4.57 -5.88 11.25
N THR A 196 5.03 -4.72 10.79
CA THR A 196 6.32 -4.14 11.17
C THR A 196 6.32 -3.79 12.66
N LEU A 197 5.30 -3.08 13.14
CA LEU A 197 5.18 -2.71 14.55
C LEU A 197 4.96 -3.92 15.45
N GLU A 198 4.17 -4.91 15.02
CA GLU A 198 4.02 -6.17 15.77
C GLU A 198 5.37 -6.89 15.92
N ALA A 199 6.19 -6.94 14.87
CA ALA A 199 7.53 -7.52 14.95
C ALA A 199 8.47 -6.71 15.85
N ILE A 200 8.48 -5.38 15.72
CA ILE A 200 9.27 -4.50 16.60
C ILE A 200 8.86 -4.69 18.06
N ARG A 201 7.56 -4.69 18.38
CA ARG A 201 7.05 -4.86 19.75
C ARG A 201 7.38 -6.25 20.32
N ARG A 202 7.30 -7.32 19.51
CA ARG A 202 7.71 -8.68 19.90
C ARG A 202 9.18 -8.71 20.26
N GLU A 203 10.02 -8.09 19.44
CA GLU A 203 11.43 -7.97 19.74
C GLU A 203 11.66 -7.12 20.98
N THR A 204 10.88 -6.09 21.31
CA THR A 204 11.12 -5.24 22.51
C THR A 204 10.72 -5.88 23.85
N THR A 205 9.85 -6.89 23.87
CA THR A 205 9.24 -7.43 25.11
C THR A 205 10.00 -8.61 25.75
N VAL A 206 10.99 -9.18 25.05
CA VAL A 206 11.74 -10.38 25.51
C VAL A 206 12.93 -10.02 26.39
#